data_AF-A0AAU8TSQ4-F1
#
_entry.id   AF-A0AAU8TSQ4-F1
#
_cell.length_a   1.000
_cell.length_b   1.000
_cell.length_c   1.000
_cell.angle_alpha   90.00
_cell.angle_beta   90.00
_cell.angle_gamma   90.00
#
_symmetry.space_group_name_H-M   'P 1'
#
loop_
_entity.id
_entity.type
_entity.pdbx_description
1 polymer ?
#
loop_
_entity_poly.entity_id
_entity_poly.type
_entity_poly.pdbx_seq_one_letter_code
_entity_poly.pdbx_strand_id
1 'polypeptide(L)'
;MGSIGESFPMMQAHGLVVEIDQQGAPGTAIRLTTLGNEDDQPSPSVLGHYFMYEVPPGEYEYTQWHYVYYAGKSMARPVPAVFSVKAGETLYIGDLRADALRFCLSNVNNAEDTVQALKRKYPMLKDRNIVNLTAKSGFAPWPSSDATDFGKGLCTI
;
A
#
# COMPACT_ATOMS: atom_id res chain seq x y z
N MET A 1 0.57 43.21 -1.58
CA MET A 1 1.23 41.96 -2.02
C MET A 1 0.55 40.82 -1.27
N GLY A 2 -0.29 40.05 -1.96
CA GLY A 2 -0.93 38.87 -1.37
C GLY A 2 -0.16 37.63 -1.83
N SER A 3 0.52 36.95 -0.92
CA SER A 3 0.99 35.60 -1.17
C SER A 3 -0.19 34.66 -0.96
N ILE A 4 -0.60 33.95 -2.00
CA ILE A 4 -1.33 32.69 -1.81
C ILE A 4 -0.27 31.72 -1.29
N GLY A 5 -0.13 31.66 0.04
CA GLY A 5 0.46 30.49 0.66
C GLY A 5 -0.62 29.42 0.61
N GLU A 6 -0.55 28.53 -0.37
CA GLU A 6 -1.22 27.24 -0.23
C GLU A 6 -0.56 26.55 0.96
N SER A 7 -1.18 26.70 2.13
CA SER A 7 -0.95 25.82 3.26
C SER A 7 -1.50 24.45 2.87
N PHE A 8 -0.76 23.73 2.02
CA PHE A 8 -0.83 22.28 1.96
C PHE A 8 -0.68 21.80 3.41
N PRO A 9 -1.64 21.04 3.95
CA PRO A 9 -1.50 20.53 5.30
C PRO A 9 -0.22 19.69 5.34
N MET A 10 0.83 20.24 5.97
CA MET A 10 2.19 19.68 6.12
C MET A 10 2.24 18.33 6.87
N MET A 11 1.11 17.62 6.98
CA MET A 11 0.95 16.37 7.74
C MET A 11 0.12 15.32 7.01
N GLN A 12 -0.29 15.52 5.75
CA GLN A 12 -1.11 14.54 5.04
C GLN A 12 -0.31 13.87 3.91
N ALA A 13 -0.14 12.57 4.04
CA ALA A 13 0.49 11.66 3.07
C ALA A 13 -0.36 11.51 1.80
N HIS A 14 -0.62 12.61 1.09
CA HIS A 14 -1.38 12.59 -0.16
C HIS A 14 -0.53 12.03 -1.31
N GLY A 15 -1.18 11.26 -2.18
CA GLY A 15 -0.55 10.71 -3.38
C GLY A 15 0.44 9.59 -3.11
N LEU A 16 0.18 8.73 -2.12
CA LEU A 16 0.92 7.48 -1.96
C LEU A 16 0.65 6.57 -3.16
N VAL A 17 1.71 6.10 -3.78
CA VAL A 17 1.70 5.14 -4.88
C VAL A 17 2.49 3.92 -4.47
N VAL A 18 1.93 2.73 -4.69
CA VAL A 18 2.61 1.45 -4.52
C VAL A 18 2.48 0.64 -5.80
N GLU A 19 3.59 0.11 -6.26
CA GLU A 19 3.71 -0.70 -7.48
C GLU A 19 3.98 -2.16 -7.10
N ILE A 20 3.24 -3.06 -7.74
CA ILE A 20 3.34 -4.50 -7.57
C ILE A 20 3.40 -5.14 -8.95
N ASP A 21 4.46 -5.90 -9.23
CA ASP A 21 4.66 -6.53 -10.53
C ASP A 21 4.56 -8.05 -10.44
N GLN A 22 4.06 -8.67 -11.51
CA GLN A 22 4.09 -10.13 -11.64
C GLN A 22 5.50 -10.61 -12.02
N GLN A 23 6.05 -11.57 -11.28
CA GLN A 23 7.36 -12.13 -11.59
C GLN A 23 7.34 -12.91 -12.91
N GLY A 24 8.33 -12.65 -13.77
CA GLY A 24 8.52 -13.37 -15.03
C GLY A 24 7.51 -13.02 -16.15
N ALA A 25 6.58 -12.09 -15.91
CA ALA A 25 5.57 -11.66 -16.88
C ALA A 25 5.66 -10.14 -17.11
N PRO A 26 6.39 -9.69 -18.15
CA PRO A 26 6.49 -8.26 -18.46
C PRO A 26 5.11 -7.70 -18.85
N GLY A 27 4.69 -6.64 -18.15
CA GLY A 27 3.46 -5.89 -18.46
C GLY A 27 2.28 -6.07 -17.49
N THR A 28 2.38 -6.97 -16.50
CA THR A 28 1.37 -7.10 -15.44
C THR A 28 1.81 -6.30 -14.21
N ALA A 29 1.45 -5.01 -14.17
CA ALA A 29 1.72 -4.11 -13.03
C ALA A 29 0.41 -3.68 -12.36
N ILE A 30 0.30 -3.89 -11.05
CA ILE A 30 -0.77 -3.37 -10.21
C ILE A 30 -0.26 -2.08 -9.59
N ARG A 31 -0.96 -0.98 -9.85
CA ARG A 31 -0.66 0.32 -9.26
C ARG A 31 -1.76 0.72 -8.28
N LEU A 32 -1.41 0.75 -7.00
CA LEU A 32 -2.26 1.26 -5.93
C LEU A 32 -1.98 2.76 -5.77
N THR A 33 -3.01 3.60 -5.73
CA THR A 33 -2.86 5.05 -5.58
C THR A 33 -3.90 5.64 -4.64
N THR A 34 -3.47 6.53 -3.74
CA THR A 34 -4.42 7.26 -2.87
C THR A 34 -5.03 8.47 -3.55
N LEU A 35 -4.33 9.12 -4.48
CA LEU A 35 -4.86 10.29 -5.18
C LEU A 35 -5.96 9.86 -6.17
N GLY A 36 -7.12 10.51 -6.09
CA GLY A 36 -8.29 10.24 -6.94
C GLY A 36 -9.14 9.03 -6.51
N ASN A 37 -8.80 8.40 -5.38
CA ASN A 37 -9.56 7.29 -4.78
C ASN A 37 -9.86 7.58 -3.30
N GLU A 38 -10.18 8.83 -2.97
CA GLU A 38 -10.36 9.29 -1.59
C GLU A 38 -11.53 8.57 -0.89
N ASP A 39 -12.57 8.19 -1.63
CA ASP A 39 -13.70 7.39 -1.14
C ASP A 39 -13.35 5.92 -0.85
N ASP A 40 -12.20 5.45 -1.32
CA ASP A 40 -11.67 4.09 -1.13
C ASP A 40 -10.61 4.01 -0.02
N GLN A 41 -10.44 5.07 0.77
CA GLN A 41 -9.50 5.13 1.87
C GLN A 41 -10.21 5.40 3.20
N PRO A 42 -9.83 4.70 4.29
CA PRO A 42 -10.34 5.03 5.61
C PRO A 42 -9.61 6.25 6.17
N SER A 43 -8.40 6.52 5.66
CA SER A 43 -7.56 7.68 5.96
C SER A 43 -6.50 7.86 4.86
N PRO A 44 -5.96 9.08 4.65
CA PRO A 44 -4.97 9.36 3.61
C PRO A 44 -3.64 8.58 3.73
N SER A 45 -3.34 7.99 4.90
CA SER A 45 -2.09 7.25 5.17
C SER A 45 -2.23 5.73 5.08
N VAL A 46 -3.43 5.23 4.73
CA VAL A 46 -3.71 3.79 4.63
C VAL A 46 -4.21 3.45 3.23
N LEU A 47 -3.40 2.71 2.49
CA LEU A 47 -3.77 2.01 1.27
C LEU A 47 -4.25 0.59 1.60
N GLY A 48 -5.19 0.06 0.82
CA GLY A 48 -5.65 -1.33 0.90
C GLY A 48 -6.93 -1.60 1.68
N HIS A 49 -7.58 -0.58 2.28
CA HIS A 49 -8.81 -0.81 3.06
C HIS A 49 -10.06 -1.02 2.19
N TYR A 50 -10.23 -0.24 1.11
CA TYR A 50 -11.33 -0.44 0.16
C TYR A 50 -10.88 -0.70 -1.28
N PHE A 51 -9.62 -1.11 -1.49
CA PHE A 51 -9.12 -1.41 -2.83
C PHE A 51 -9.34 -2.87 -3.19
N MET A 52 -9.70 -3.13 -4.44
CA MET A 52 -9.83 -4.48 -4.98
C MET A 52 -9.37 -4.49 -6.44
N TYR A 53 -8.53 -5.46 -6.81
CA TYR A 53 -8.06 -5.67 -8.17
C TYR A 53 -8.28 -7.12 -8.57
N GLU A 54 -8.70 -7.34 -9.82
CA GLU A 54 -8.69 -8.65 -10.45
C GLU A 54 -7.40 -8.80 -11.24
N VAL A 55 -6.67 -9.89 -11.00
CA VAL A 55 -5.33 -10.11 -11.55
C VAL A 55 -5.18 -11.57 -12.01
N PRO A 56 -4.34 -11.86 -13.01
CA PRO A 56 -4.09 -13.24 -13.41
C PRO A 56 -3.39 -14.05 -12.30
N PRO A 57 -3.47 -15.39 -12.33
CA PRO A 57 -2.70 -16.22 -11.41
C PRO A 57 -1.20 -16.05 -11.60
N GLY A 58 -0.43 -16.05 -10.52
CA GLY A 58 1.03 -15.92 -10.57
C GLY A 58 1.67 -15.46 -9.25
N GLU A 59 2.98 -15.26 -9.29
CA GLU A 59 3.75 -14.67 -8.19
C GLU A 59 3.86 -13.15 -8.40
N TYR A 60 3.61 -12.39 -7.35
CA TYR A 60 3.59 -10.93 -7.36
C TYR A 60 4.54 -10.36 -6.32
N GLU A 61 5.23 -9.29 -6.67
CA GLU A 61 6.22 -8.65 -5.82
C GLU A 61 5.95 -7.16 -5.68
N TYR A 62 6.07 -6.62 -4.46
CA TYR A 62 6.11 -5.18 -4.24
C TYR A 62 7.44 -4.62 -4.75
N THR A 63 7.42 -3.84 -5.82
CA THR A 63 8.64 -3.37 -6.51
C THR A 63 9.01 -1.94 -6.16
N GLN A 64 8.02 -1.07 -5.93
CA GLN A 64 8.28 0.32 -5.61
C GLN A 64 7.17 0.95 -4.76
N TRP A 65 7.52 1.99 -4.01
CA TRP A 65 6.54 2.96 -3.51
C TRP A 65 7.11 4.38 -3.50
N HIS A 66 6.24 5.38 -3.57
CA HIS A 66 6.63 6.79 -3.48
C HIS A 66 5.41 7.65 -3.15
N TYR A 67 5.65 8.92 -2.82
CA TYR A 67 4.60 9.94 -2.85
C TYR A 67 4.73 10.77 -4.13
N VAL A 68 3.61 11.04 -4.79
CA VAL A 68 3.55 11.82 -6.04
C VAL A 68 4.19 13.21 -5.88
N TYR A 69 4.07 13.82 -4.70
CA TYR A 69 4.52 15.19 -4.43
C TYR A 69 5.88 15.28 -3.71
N TYR A 70 6.59 14.16 -3.53
CA TYR A 70 7.91 14.12 -2.92
C TYR A 70 8.93 13.51 -3.89
N ALA A 71 10.19 13.94 -3.79
CA ALA A 71 11.24 13.51 -4.73
C ALA A 71 11.71 12.08 -4.46
N GLY A 72 11.62 11.62 -3.20
CA GLY A 72 12.13 10.32 -2.78
C GLY A 72 11.31 9.14 -3.26
N LYS A 73 12.02 8.05 -3.54
CA LYS A 73 11.46 6.75 -3.90
C LYS A 73 11.85 5.71 -2.87
N SER A 74 11.08 4.64 -2.81
CA SER A 74 11.40 3.47 -2.00
C SER A 74 12.84 3.00 -2.21
N MET A 75 13.54 2.72 -1.12
CA MET A 75 14.89 2.15 -1.18
C MET A 75 14.84 0.72 -1.74
N ALA A 76 15.95 0.20 -2.25
CA ALA A 76 16.01 -1.21 -2.62
C ALA A 76 15.81 -2.08 -1.38
N ARG A 77 15.02 -3.15 -1.52
CA ARG A 77 14.82 -4.12 -0.43
C ARG A 77 15.89 -5.21 -0.49
N PRO A 78 16.47 -5.64 0.65
CA PRO A 78 17.39 -6.77 0.69
C PRO A 78 16.68 -8.11 0.45
N VAL A 79 15.39 -8.19 0.82
CA VAL A 79 14.55 -9.38 0.65
C VAL A 79 13.25 -8.94 -0.05
N PRO A 80 12.95 -9.49 -1.25
CA PRO A 80 11.66 -9.32 -1.92
C PRO A 80 10.48 -9.68 -1.02
N ALA A 81 9.36 -8.94 -1.10
CA ALA A 81 8.08 -9.44 -0.58
C ALA A 81 7.28 -9.97 -1.75
N VAL A 82 7.12 -11.28 -1.78
CA VAL A 82 6.44 -11.99 -2.85
C VAL A 82 5.20 -12.66 -2.28
N PHE A 83 4.12 -12.67 -3.05
CA PHE A 83 2.91 -13.41 -2.73
C PHE A 83 2.31 -14.06 -3.98
N SER A 84 1.70 -15.23 -3.79
CA SER A 84 1.11 -16.01 -4.87
C SER A 84 -0.40 -15.79 -4.97
N VAL A 85 -0.90 -15.65 -6.20
CA VAL A 85 -2.32 -15.59 -6.54
C VAL A 85 -2.69 -16.84 -7.34
N LYS A 86 -3.76 -17.53 -6.94
CA LYS A 86 -4.32 -18.65 -7.73
C LYS A 86 -5.64 -18.27 -8.38
N ALA A 87 -5.96 -18.97 -9.47
CA ALA A 87 -7.24 -18.80 -10.16
C ALA A 87 -8.44 -19.02 -9.22
N GLY A 88 -9.34 -18.05 -9.17
CA GLY A 88 -10.57 -18.11 -8.38
C GLY A 88 -10.41 -17.84 -6.88
N GLU A 89 -9.18 -17.60 -6.39
CA GLU A 89 -8.97 -17.17 -5.01
C GLU A 89 -9.25 -15.66 -4.86
N THR A 90 -9.77 -15.27 -3.69
CA THR A 90 -9.84 -13.87 -3.26
C THR A 90 -8.93 -13.71 -2.05
N LEU A 91 -7.99 -12.78 -2.14
CA LEU A 91 -6.89 -12.67 -1.17
C LEU A 91 -6.90 -11.28 -0.53
N TYR A 92 -6.58 -11.23 0.75
CA TYR A 92 -6.24 -10.01 1.47
C TYR A 92 -4.73 -10.00 1.74
N ILE A 93 -4.00 -9.03 1.17
CA ILE A 93 -2.53 -8.97 1.24
C ILE A 93 -2.01 -8.01 2.33
N GLY A 94 -2.86 -7.60 3.26
CA GLY A 94 -2.54 -6.58 4.27
C GLY A 94 -2.83 -5.16 3.81
N ASP A 95 -3.06 -4.28 4.78
CA ASP A 95 -3.14 -2.85 4.55
C ASP A 95 -1.72 -2.28 4.44
N LEU A 96 -1.53 -1.31 3.56
CA LEU A 96 -0.29 -0.60 3.37
C LEU A 96 -0.38 0.75 4.08
N ARG A 97 0.35 0.89 5.18
CA ARG A 97 0.35 2.11 5.99
C ARG A 97 1.64 2.87 5.77
N ALA A 98 1.54 4.13 5.33
CA ALA A 98 2.70 4.98 5.18
C ALA A 98 2.77 6.02 6.31
N ASP A 99 3.95 6.17 6.90
CA ASP A 99 4.29 7.23 7.84
C ASP A 99 4.88 8.41 7.06
N ALA A 100 4.10 9.49 6.92
CA ALA A 100 4.49 10.69 6.18
C ALA A 100 5.64 11.45 6.84
N LEU A 101 5.80 11.33 8.17
CA LEU A 101 6.84 12.05 8.91
C LEU A 101 8.18 11.36 8.76
N ARG A 102 8.17 10.01 8.73
CA ARG A 102 9.38 9.18 8.64
C ARG A 102 9.68 8.71 7.23
N PHE A 103 8.75 8.89 6.29
CA PHE A 103 8.77 8.34 4.93
C PHE A 103 9.05 6.83 4.91
N CYS A 104 8.23 6.09 5.66
CA CYS A 104 8.32 4.64 5.78
C CYS A 104 6.98 3.98 5.47
N LEU A 105 6.99 2.92 4.65
CA LEU A 105 5.83 2.10 4.33
C LEU A 105 5.84 0.81 5.15
N SER A 106 4.70 0.41 5.71
CA SER A 106 4.54 -0.85 6.44
C SER A 106 3.35 -1.64 5.89
N ASN A 107 3.44 -2.97 5.94
CA ASN A 107 2.31 -3.86 5.66
C ASN A 107 1.75 -4.35 7.01
N VAL A 108 0.47 -4.08 7.27
CA VAL A 108 -0.18 -4.36 8.55
C VAL A 108 -1.41 -5.24 8.36
N ASN A 109 -1.66 -6.13 9.32
CA ASN A 109 -2.81 -7.04 9.28
C ASN A 109 -4.01 -6.42 9.99
N ASN A 110 -4.96 -5.89 9.22
CA ASN A 110 -6.24 -5.39 9.72
C ASN A 110 -7.41 -6.20 9.14
N ALA A 111 -7.21 -7.50 8.86
CA ALA A 111 -8.18 -8.29 8.12
C ALA A 111 -9.58 -8.30 8.75
N GLU A 112 -9.68 -8.32 10.09
CA GLU A 112 -10.98 -8.33 10.78
C GLU A 112 -11.86 -7.14 10.39
N ASP A 113 -11.27 -5.94 10.34
CA ASP A 113 -11.99 -4.71 10.00
C ASP A 113 -12.07 -4.51 8.49
N THR A 114 -10.93 -4.60 7.80
CA THR A 114 -10.81 -4.32 6.36
C THR A 114 -11.67 -5.26 5.52
N VAL A 115 -11.65 -6.58 5.81
CA VAL A 115 -12.44 -7.55 5.04
C VAL A 115 -13.95 -7.31 5.21
N GLN A 116 -14.38 -6.96 6.42
CA GLN A 116 -15.79 -6.64 6.68
C GLN A 116 -16.20 -5.34 6.00
N ALA A 117 -15.32 -4.35 5.94
CA ALA A 117 -15.54 -3.10 5.24
C ALA A 117 -15.66 -3.33 3.72
N LEU A 118 -14.76 -4.13 3.13
CA LEU A 118 -14.80 -4.55 1.72
C LEU A 118 -16.10 -5.30 1.37
N LYS A 119 -16.53 -6.26 2.20
CA LYS A 119 -17.78 -7.01 1.96
C LYS A 119 -19.03 -6.14 2.00
N ARG A 120 -19.04 -5.10 2.83
CA ARG A 120 -20.14 -4.11 2.87
C ARG A 120 -20.16 -3.24 1.62
N LYS A 121 -18.99 -2.83 1.14
CA LYS A 121 -18.85 -1.95 -0.03
C LYS A 121 -19.07 -2.68 -1.36
N TYR A 122 -18.59 -3.91 -1.48
CA TYR A 122 -18.64 -4.70 -2.69
C TYR A 122 -19.51 -5.96 -2.47
N PRO A 123 -20.82 -5.90 -2.82
CA PRO A 123 -21.75 -7.00 -2.55
C PRO A 123 -21.33 -8.36 -3.12
N MET A 124 -20.58 -8.38 -4.23
CA MET A 124 -20.02 -9.59 -4.84
C MET A 124 -19.02 -10.35 -3.94
N LEU A 125 -18.49 -9.70 -2.90
CA LEU A 125 -17.57 -10.31 -1.92
C LEU A 125 -18.28 -10.91 -0.71
N LYS A 126 -19.57 -10.63 -0.52
CA LYS A 126 -20.34 -10.99 0.69
C LYS A 126 -20.13 -12.46 1.11
N ASP A 127 -20.30 -13.37 0.15
CA ASP A 127 -20.21 -14.82 0.36
C ASP A 127 -18.86 -15.41 -0.07
N ARG A 128 -17.90 -14.57 -0.49
CA ARG A 128 -16.55 -15.03 -0.86
C ARG A 128 -15.74 -15.35 0.39
N ASN A 129 -14.98 -16.45 0.31
CA ASN A 129 -13.89 -16.70 1.25
C ASN A 129 -12.71 -15.82 0.87
N ILE A 130 -12.29 -14.93 1.78
CA ILE A 130 -11.16 -14.03 1.57
C ILE A 130 -10.01 -14.53 2.45
N VAL A 131 -8.97 -15.07 1.82
CA VAL A 131 -7.83 -15.64 2.53
C VAL A 131 -6.90 -14.52 2.97
N ASN A 132 -6.66 -14.43 4.28
CA ASN A 132 -5.67 -13.50 4.82
C ASN A 132 -4.26 -14.00 4.52
N LEU A 133 -3.55 -13.25 3.67
CA LEU A 133 -2.20 -13.54 3.20
C LEU A 133 -1.15 -12.62 3.82
N THR A 134 -1.53 -11.71 4.74
CA THR A 134 -0.62 -10.71 5.31
C THR A 134 0.66 -11.30 5.90
N ALA A 135 0.59 -12.48 6.53
CA ALA A 135 1.79 -13.13 7.07
C ALA A 135 2.81 -13.55 5.99
N LYS A 136 2.38 -13.73 4.74
CA LYS A 136 3.23 -14.10 3.59
C LYS A 136 3.59 -12.90 2.71
N SER A 137 2.67 -11.94 2.54
CA SER A 137 2.91 -10.70 1.80
C SER A 137 3.60 -9.61 2.63
N GLY A 138 3.70 -9.82 3.95
CA GLY A 138 4.26 -8.87 4.90
C GLY A 138 5.74 -8.56 4.67
N PHE A 139 6.13 -7.34 5.03
CA PHE A 139 7.50 -6.88 4.93
C PHE A 139 7.90 -5.99 6.09
N ALA A 140 9.18 -6.01 6.42
CA ALA A 140 9.76 -5.06 7.37
C ALA A 140 9.54 -3.61 6.88
N PRO A 141 9.35 -2.64 7.78
CA PRO A 141 9.14 -1.24 7.40
C PRO A 141 10.14 -0.77 6.34
N TRP A 142 9.60 -0.23 5.26
CA TRP A 142 10.31 0.02 4.02
C TRP A 142 10.54 1.52 3.84
N PRO A 143 11.78 2.02 4.03
CA PRO A 143 12.10 3.45 3.86
C PRO A 143 12.06 3.91 2.40
N SER A 144 11.80 5.20 2.19
CA SER A 144 12.20 5.91 0.98
C SER A 144 13.59 6.52 1.12
N SER A 145 14.15 7.05 0.04
CA SER A 145 15.39 7.83 0.07
C SER A 145 15.32 9.11 0.91
N ASP A 146 14.10 9.59 1.19
CA ASP A 146 13.86 10.79 2.00
C ASP A 146 13.58 10.44 3.47
N ALA A 147 13.64 9.16 3.83
CA ALA A 147 13.40 8.71 5.18
C ALA A 147 14.45 9.24 6.16
N THR A 148 13.98 9.69 7.32
CA THR A 148 14.82 10.25 8.37
C THR A 148 14.82 9.38 9.61
N ASP A 149 16.00 9.11 10.14
CA ASP A 149 16.18 8.45 11.43
C ASP A 149 16.14 9.52 12.53
N PHE A 150 15.01 9.62 13.23
CA PHE A 150 14.83 10.55 14.36
C PHE A 150 15.55 10.07 15.64
N GLY A 151 16.72 9.45 15.51
CA GLY A 151 17.52 8.91 16.61
C GLY A 151 16.96 7.64 17.25
N LYS A 152 16.10 6.91 16.54
CA LYS A 152 15.43 5.68 17.02
C LYS A 152 15.69 4.45 16.15
N GLY A 153 16.42 4.61 15.05
CA GLY A 153 16.52 3.63 13.98
C GLY A 153 15.55 3.98 12.85
N LEU A 154 16.06 3.98 11.61
CA LEU A 154 15.26 4.21 10.41
C LEU A 154 14.02 3.32 10.38
N CYS A 155 12.84 3.92 10.21
CA CYS A 155 11.53 3.24 10.21
C CYS A 155 11.17 2.42 11.47
N THR A 156 11.87 2.61 12.59
CA THR A 156 11.55 1.95 13.86
C THR A 156 10.49 2.76 14.60
N ILE A 157 9.27 2.22 14.74
CA ILE A 157 8.09 2.90 15.32
C ILE A 157 8.34 3.35 16.76
#